data_AF-A0A9E6AUR2-F1
#
_entry.id   AF-A0A9E6AUR2-F1
#
_cell.length_a   1.000
_cell.length_b   1.000
_cell.length_c   1.000
_cell.angle_alpha   90.00
_cell.angle_beta   90.00
_cell.angle_gamma   90.00
#
_symmetry.space_group_name_H-M   'P 1'
#
loop_
_entity.id
_entity.type
_entity.pdbx_description
1 polymer ?
#
loop_
_entity_poly.entity_id
_entity_poly.type
_entity_poly.pdbx_seq_one_letter_code
_entity_poly.pdbx_strand_id
1 'polypeptide(L)'
;MTILSFTKEFALAVENRTKWQTIRNGKHQFKVGEKLQLYKGRYAPGERIKMHDAVCLSVEPIDTCFAIDKDGIFCDHVFISGVELNRAEKDRLAKADGFKTYLDFAKYFLNSKASLYPNYLIKWGVAFNNLVIGNFYLDGRGELFKVTEKRNKHEWFAQKIGTSKLENDGYIYNYFFSGARVTNILKAELELKWQVAP
;
A
#
# COMPACT_ATOMS: atom_id res chain seq x y z
N MET A 1 2.33 -4.19 17.30
CA MET A 1 3.19 -3.53 16.30
C MET A 1 3.89 -4.62 15.54
N THR A 2 3.75 -4.64 14.22
CA THR A 2 4.23 -5.76 13.40
C THR A 2 5.35 -5.28 12.48
N ILE A 3 6.40 -6.10 12.34
CA ILE A 3 7.57 -5.79 11.51
C ILE A 3 7.44 -6.52 10.18
N LEU A 4 7.59 -5.77 9.09
CA LEU A 4 7.71 -6.33 7.75
C LEU A 4 9.13 -6.08 7.23
N SER A 5 9.88 -7.16 7.00
CA SER A 5 11.21 -7.08 6.39
C SER A 5 11.17 -7.49 4.93
N PHE A 6 11.82 -6.71 4.08
CA PHE A 6 11.86 -6.91 2.63
C PHE A 6 13.27 -7.29 2.18
N THR A 7 13.34 -8.23 1.25
CA THR A 7 14.58 -8.59 0.56
C THR A 7 15.04 -7.45 -0.35
N LYS A 8 16.27 -7.52 -0.85
CA LYS A 8 16.86 -6.44 -1.67
C LYS A 8 16.03 -6.16 -2.92
N GLU A 9 15.38 -7.18 -3.49
CA GLU A 9 14.58 -7.04 -4.71
C GLU A 9 13.37 -6.10 -4.51
N PHE A 10 12.76 -6.08 -3.32
CA PHE A 10 11.57 -5.26 -3.03
C PHE A 10 11.87 -4.04 -2.17
N ALA A 11 12.99 -4.05 -1.43
CA ALA A 11 13.33 -3.00 -0.47
C ALA A 11 13.30 -1.61 -1.09
N LEU A 12 13.88 -1.42 -2.28
CA LEU A 12 13.94 -0.11 -2.93
C LEU A 12 12.53 0.40 -3.31
N ALA A 13 11.65 -0.47 -3.80
CA ALA A 13 10.28 -0.09 -4.16
C ALA A 13 9.44 0.28 -2.93
N VAL A 14 9.67 -0.39 -1.79
CA VAL A 14 9.02 -0.02 -0.52
C VAL A 14 9.59 1.29 0.01
N GLU A 15 10.92 1.44 0.02
CA GLU A 15 11.63 2.64 0.48
C GLU A 15 11.20 3.89 -0.30
N ASN A 16 11.14 3.77 -1.64
CA ASN A 16 10.69 4.83 -2.54
C ASN A 16 9.17 4.98 -2.60
N ARG A 17 8.42 4.21 -1.79
CA ARG A 17 6.96 4.32 -1.68
C ARG A 17 6.22 4.06 -3.01
N THR A 18 6.76 3.18 -3.84
CA THR A 18 6.12 2.71 -5.08
C THR A 18 5.49 1.32 -4.93
N LYS A 19 5.80 0.59 -3.84
CA LYS A 19 5.16 -0.67 -3.45
C LYS A 19 4.43 -0.53 -2.12
N TRP A 20 3.15 -0.89 -2.11
CA TRP A 20 2.22 -0.71 -0.98
C TRP A 20 1.53 -1.99 -0.53
N GLN A 21 1.95 -3.13 -1.07
CA GLN A 21 1.42 -4.43 -0.69
C GLN A 21 2.49 -5.51 -0.66
N THR A 22 2.22 -6.59 0.05
CA THR A 22 3.09 -7.77 0.16
C THR A 22 2.23 -8.99 0.44
N ILE A 23 2.64 -10.13 -0.11
CA ILE A 23 2.10 -11.43 0.30
C ILE A 23 2.98 -11.98 1.42
N ARG A 24 2.38 -12.46 2.51
CA ARG A 24 3.09 -13.13 3.63
C ARG A 24 2.39 -14.40 4.05
N ASN A 25 3.19 -15.34 4.50
CA ASN A 25 2.71 -16.54 5.17
C ASN A 25 2.00 -16.16 6.47
N GLY A 26 0.81 -16.74 6.67
CA GLY A 26 -0.13 -16.53 7.76
C GLY A 26 0.28 -16.98 9.16
N LYS A 27 1.56 -17.30 9.41
CA LYS A 27 2.04 -17.61 10.77
C LYS A 27 1.85 -16.45 11.75
N HIS A 28 1.80 -15.20 11.25
CA HIS A 28 1.52 -14.02 12.05
C HIS A 28 0.24 -13.35 11.55
N GLN A 29 -0.74 -13.14 12.44
CA GLN A 29 -2.00 -12.50 12.08
C GLN A 29 -1.83 -10.98 12.04
N PHE A 30 -1.85 -10.43 10.83
CA PHE A 30 -1.93 -8.98 10.61
C PHE A 30 -3.33 -8.48 10.94
N LYS A 31 -3.44 -7.28 11.50
CA LYS A 31 -4.71 -6.64 11.85
C LYS A 31 -4.84 -5.30 11.14
N VAL A 32 -5.99 -5.07 10.50
CA VAL A 32 -6.32 -3.77 9.91
C VAL A 32 -6.28 -2.68 10.99
N GLY A 33 -5.68 -1.54 10.66
CA GLY A 33 -5.44 -0.42 11.57
C GLY A 33 -4.17 -0.54 12.42
N GLU A 34 -3.49 -1.69 12.42
CA GLU A 34 -2.25 -1.81 13.19
C GLU A 34 -1.10 -1.02 12.57
N LYS A 35 -0.18 -0.56 13.43
CA LYS A 35 1.08 0.04 13.01
C LYS A 35 2.06 -1.04 12.51
N LEU A 36 2.55 -0.83 11.30
CA LEU A 36 3.56 -1.63 10.64
C LEU A 36 4.89 -0.86 10.63
N GLN A 37 5.99 -1.55 10.91
CA GLN A 37 7.33 -1.01 10.71
C GLN A 37 7.98 -1.73 9.54
N LEU A 38 8.34 -0.99 8.49
CA LEU A 38 8.92 -1.56 7.28
C LEU A 38 10.44 -1.47 7.34
N TYR A 39 11.13 -2.59 7.08
CA TYR A 39 12.57 -2.72 7.16
C TYR A 39 13.16 -3.36 5.90
N LYS A 40 14.40 -3.00 5.57
CA LYS A 40 15.24 -3.72 4.59
C LYS A 40 16.41 -4.40 5.28
N GLY A 41 16.97 -5.42 4.64
CA GLY A 41 18.13 -6.17 5.16
C GLY A 41 17.76 -7.53 5.75
N ARG A 42 18.76 -8.28 6.23
CA ARG A 42 18.57 -9.64 6.75
C ARG A 42 17.85 -9.62 8.09
N TYR A 43 17.20 -10.73 8.44
CA TYR A 43 16.56 -10.90 9.75
C TYR A 43 17.59 -11.07 10.91
N ALA A 44 18.77 -10.45 10.86
CA ALA A 44 19.80 -10.50 11.90
C ALA A 44 19.82 -9.21 12.74
N PRO A 45 20.19 -9.26 14.04
CA PRO A 45 20.41 -8.07 14.85
C PRO A 45 21.43 -7.12 14.20
N GLY A 46 21.13 -5.83 14.14
CA GLY A 46 22.01 -4.81 13.55
C GLY A 46 22.03 -4.73 12.03
N GLU A 47 21.50 -5.72 11.31
CA GLU A 47 21.50 -5.75 9.83
C GLU A 47 20.20 -5.23 9.20
N ARG A 48 19.20 -4.90 10.01
CA ARG A 48 17.92 -4.33 9.53
C ARG A 48 17.96 -2.82 9.60
N ILE A 49 17.65 -2.19 8.47
CA ILE A 49 17.52 -0.74 8.36
C ILE A 49 16.03 -0.42 8.24
N LYS A 50 15.52 0.39 9.17
CA LYS A 50 14.12 0.87 9.13
C LYS A 50 13.97 1.80 7.94
N MET A 51 12.96 1.55 7.11
CA MET A 51 12.63 2.42 5.97
C MET A 51 11.60 3.47 6.41
N HIS A 52 10.42 3.03 6.84
CA HIS A 52 9.39 3.92 7.40
C HIS A 52 8.32 3.13 8.16
N ASP A 53 7.45 3.86 8.86
CA ASP A 53 6.23 3.30 9.46
C ASP A 53 5.06 3.36 8.46
N ALA A 54 4.10 2.46 8.63
CA ALA A 54 2.89 2.37 7.83
C ALA A 54 1.71 1.88 8.69
N VAL A 55 0.50 1.93 8.14
CA VAL A 55 -0.71 1.34 8.74
C VAL A 55 -1.20 0.23 7.84
N CYS A 56 -1.53 -0.91 8.45
CA CYS A 56 -2.18 -2.01 7.76
C CYS A 56 -3.60 -1.58 7.34
N LEU A 57 -3.88 -1.53 6.04
CA LEU A 57 -5.16 -1.09 5.50
C LEU A 57 -6.07 -2.27 5.12
N SER A 58 -5.47 -3.37 4.66
CA SER A 58 -6.20 -4.56 4.23
C SER A 58 -5.38 -5.81 4.54
N VAL A 59 -6.08 -6.89 4.91
CA VAL A 59 -5.54 -8.23 5.07
C VAL A 59 -6.53 -9.17 4.38
N GLU A 60 -6.15 -9.68 3.22
CA GLU A 60 -7.01 -10.53 2.38
C GLU A 60 -6.37 -11.91 2.24
N PRO A 61 -7.10 -13.01 2.48
CA PRO A 61 -6.60 -14.34 2.15
C PRO A 61 -6.23 -14.40 0.67
N ILE A 62 -5.05 -14.95 0.37
CA ILE A 62 -4.60 -15.17 -1.00
C ILE A 62 -4.09 -16.60 -1.15
N ASP A 63 -4.65 -17.31 -2.12
CA ASP A 63 -4.25 -18.66 -2.46
C ASP A 63 -3.62 -18.65 -3.84
N THR A 64 -2.43 -19.22 -3.96
CA THR A 64 -1.70 -19.31 -5.23
C THR A 64 -1.36 -20.76 -5.51
N CYS A 65 -1.74 -21.24 -6.69
CA CYS A 65 -1.37 -22.55 -7.20
C CYS A 65 -0.57 -22.33 -8.48
N PHE A 66 0.69 -22.74 -8.47
CA PHE A 66 1.57 -22.69 -9.62
C PHE A 66 2.10 -24.09 -9.88
N ALA A 67 1.87 -24.60 -11.09
CA ALA A 67 2.34 -25.91 -11.50
C ALA A 67 2.86 -25.86 -12.93
N ILE A 68 3.76 -26.79 -13.24
CA ILE A 68 4.11 -27.13 -14.61
C ILE A 68 3.64 -28.57 -14.79
N ASP A 69 2.76 -28.81 -15.75
CA ASP A 69 2.25 -30.15 -16.00
C ASP A 69 3.33 -31.05 -16.67
N LYS A 70 2.97 -32.32 -16.90
CA LYS A 70 3.85 -33.31 -17.53
C LYS A 70 4.30 -32.93 -18.95
N ASP A 71 3.55 -32.08 -19.63
CA ASP A 71 3.79 -31.62 -21.00
C ASP A 71 4.55 -30.28 -21.02
N GLY A 72 4.92 -29.75 -19.84
CA GLY A 72 5.66 -28.51 -19.69
C GLY A 72 4.78 -27.26 -19.72
N ILE A 73 3.46 -27.40 -19.67
CA ILE A 73 2.52 -26.28 -19.69
C ILE A 73 2.43 -25.68 -18.29
N PHE A 74 2.61 -24.37 -18.21
CA PHE A 74 2.45 -23.61 -16.97
C PHE A 74 0.96 -23.41 -16.66
N CYS A 75 0.54 -23.93 -15.51
CA CYS A 75 -0.82 -23.81 -14.99
C CYS A 75 -0.80 -22.92 -13.73
N ASP A 76 -1.68 -21.93 -13.69
CA ASP A 76 -1.74 -20.99 -12.57
C ASP A 76 -3.15 -20.59 -12.16
N HIS A 77 -3.40 -20.66 -10.85
CA HIS A 77 -4.60 -20.14 -10.23
C HIS A 77 -4.23 -19.21 -9.08
N VAL A 78 -4.89 -18.05 -9.02
CA VAL A 78 -4.69 -17.07 -7.96
C VAL A 78 -6.06 -16.63 -7.48
N PHE A 79 -6.34 -16.86 -6.20
CA PHE A 79 -7.59 -16.47 -5.57
C PHE A 79 -7.33 -15.41 -4.51
N ILE A 80 -8.12 -14.34 -4.50
CA ILE A 80 -8.14 -13.38 -3.39
C ILE A 80 -9.51 -13.45 -2.74
N SER A 81 -9.55 -13.73 -1.45
CA SER A 81 -10.80 -13.92 -0.69
C SER A 81 -11.76 -14.92 -1.37
N GLY A 82 -11.22 -15.99 -1.96
CA GLY A 82 -11.98 -17.03 -2.66
C GLY A 82 -12.40 -16.69 -4.10
N VAL A 83 -12.08 -15.50 -4.61
CA VAL A 83 -12.39 -15.11 -6.00
C VAL A 83 -11.17 -15.29 -6.89
N GLU A 84 -11.32 -16.06 -7.95
CA GLU A 84 -10.24 -16.27 -8.93
C GLU A 84 -9.98 -15.00 -9.74
N LEU A 85 -8.71 -14.62 -9.84
CA LEU A 85 -8.28 -13.49 -10.64
C LEU A 85 -8.18 -13.85 -12.12
N ASN A 86 -8.68 -12.97 -12.97
CA ASN A 86 -8.43 -13.05 -14.41
C ASN A 86 -6.99 -12.60 -14.75
N ARG A 87 -6.59 -12.75 -16.01
CA ARG A 87 -5.23 -12.40 -16.48
C ARG A 87 -4.83 -10.96 -16.20
N ALA A 88 -5.72 -9.99 -16.43
CA ALA A 88 -5.42 -8.58 -16.21
C ALA A 88 -5.25 -8.27 -14.71
N GLU A 89 -6.04 -8.93 -13.85
CA GLU A 89 -5.92 -8.80 -12.39
C GLU A 89 -4.64 -9.43 -11.87
N LYS A 90 -4.25 -10.60 -12.39
CA LYS A 90 -2.96 -11.25 -12.10
C LYS A 90 -1.77 -10.34 -12.46
N ASP A 91 -1.80 -9.70 -13.62
CA ASP A 91 -0.77 -8.74 -14.04
C ASP A 91 -0.73 -7.50 -13.11
N ARG A 92 -1.89 -6.98 -12.70
CA ARG A 92 -1.97 -5.86 -11.73
C ARG A 92 -1.42 -6.26 -10.37
N LEU A 93 -1.78 -7.45 -9.87
CA LEU A 93 -1.30 -8.00 -8.61
C LEU A 93 0.23 -8.08 -8.61
N ALA A 94 0.83 -8.66 -9.66
CA ALA A 94 2.28 -8.78 -9.78
C ALA A 94 3.00 -7.43 -9.75
N LYS A 95 2.51 -6.46 -10.53
CA LYS A 95 3.06 -5.10 -10.57
C LYS A 95 2.94 -4.38 -9.24
N ALA A 96 1.79 -4.45 -8.60
CA ALA A 96 1.56 -3.86 -7.28
C ALA A 96 2.44 -4.53 -6.21
N ASP A 97 2.75 -5.82 -6.37
CA ASP A 97 3.70 -6.54 -5.55
C ASP A 97 5.18 -6.31 -5.96
N GLY A 98 5.45 -5.38 -6.87
CA GLY A 98 6.79 -4.95 -7.24
C GLY A 98 7.51 -5.84 -8.26
N PHE A 99 6.80 -6.75 -8.93
CA PHE A 99 7.34 -7.54 -10.03
C PHE A 99 7.15 -6.82 -11.37
N LYS A 100 8.08 -7.03 -12.30
CA LYS A 100 7.99 -6.46 -13.65
C LYS A 100 6.89 -7.13 -14.47
N THR A 101 6.77 -8.45 -14.34
CA THR A 101 5.79 -9.27 -15.07
C THR A 101 5.13 -10.29 -14.14
N TYR A 102 3.96 -10.80 -14.54
CA TYR A 102 3.32 -11.90 -13.83
C TYR A 102 4.15 -13.20 -13.87
N LEU A 103 4.92 -13.42 -14.94
CA LEU A 103 5.80 -14.59 -15.01
C LEU A 103 6.92 -14.53 -13.94
N ASP A 104 7.47 -13.35 -13.65
CA ASP A 104 8.46 -13.18 -12.58
C ASP A 104 7.84 -13.45 -11.20
N PHE A 105 6.60 -12.99 -10.99
CA PHE A 105 5.80 -13.27 -9.80
C PHE A 105 5.58 -14.78 -9.63
N ALA A 106 5.08 -15.46 -10.65
CA ALA A 106 4.87 -16.90 -10.64
C ALA A 106 6.14 -17.69 -10.35
N LYS A 107 7.25 -17.37 -11.04
CA LYS A 107 8.56 -18.01 -10.82
C LYS A 107 9.07 -17.81 -9.40
N TYR A 108 8.88 -16.62 -8.83
CA TYR A 108 9.26 -16.35 -7.45
C TYR A 108 8.50 -17.25 -6.48
N PHE A 109 7.17 -17.33 -6.61
CA PHE A 109 6.35 -18.12 -5.69
C PHE A 109 6.53 -19.63 -5.88
N LEU A 110 6.72 -20.10 -7.12
CA LEU A 110 7.01 -21.51 -7.43
C LEU A 110 8.29 -22.01 -6.74
N ASN A 111 9.33 -21.16 -6.72
CA ASN A 111 10.61 -21.51 -6.10
C ASN A 111 10.67 -21.17 -4.59
N SER A 112 9.68 -20.42 -4.10
CA SER A 112 9.62 -20.05 -2.69
C SER A 112 8.98 -21.16 -1.87
N LYS A 113 9.45 -21.34 -0.62
CA LYS A 113 8.73 -22.14 0.37
C LYS A 113 7.37 -21.54 0.79
N ALA A 114 6.96 -20.40 0.19
CA ALA A 114 5.73 -19.70 0.51
C ALA A 114 4.48 -20.34 -0.13
N SER A 115 4.64 -21.26 -1.09
CA SER A 115 3.53 -21.97 -1.74
C SER A 115 2.78 -22.97 -0.83
N LEU A 116 3.32 -23.29 0.36
CA LEU A 116 2.83 -24.37 1.21
C LEU A 116 1.95 -23.93 2.39
N TYR A 117 1.60 -22.65 2.49
CA TYR A 117 0.90 -22.12 3.66
C TYR A 117 -0.21 -21.14 3.26
N PRO A 118 -1.24 -20.97 4.12
CA PRO A 118 -2.19 -19.89 3.94
C PRO A 118 -1.43 -18.57 3.88
N ASN A 119 -1.58 -17.86 2.77
CA ASN A 119 -0.95 -16.58 2.55
C ASN A 119 -1.98 -15.47 2.70
N TYR A 120 -1.50 -14.30 3.08
CA TYR A 120 -2.31 -13.10 3.15
C TYR A 120 -1.68 -12.00 2.30
N LEU A 121 -2.50 -11.38 1.47
CA LEU A 121 -2.19 -10.13 0.80
C LEU A 121 -2.43 -8.99 1.79
N ILE A 122 -1.34 -8.34 2.19
CA ILE A 122 -1.37 -7.22 3.13
C ILE A 122 -1.16 -5.96 2.31
N LYS A 123 -2.09 -5.02 2.42
CA LYS A 123 -1.96 -3.68 1.85
C LYS A 123 -1.74 -2.69 2.98
N TRP A 124 -0.85 -1.72 2.77
CA TRP A 124 -0.58 -0.68 3.75
C TRP A 124 -0.55 0.70 3.10
N GLY A 125 -0.66 1.72 3.94
CA GLY A 125 -0.54 3.11 3.54
C GLY A 125 0.24 3.91 4.57
N VAL A 126 0.44 5.18 4.24
CA VAL A 126 1.03 6.13 5.17
C VAL A 126 0.04 6.37 6.30
N ALA A 127 0.51 6.30 7.54
CA ALA A 127 -0.24 6.83 8.67
C ALA A 127 -0.33 8.35 8.49
N PHE A 128 -1.43 8.87 7.95
CA PHE A 128 -1.74 10.29 8.13
C PHE A 128 -2.21 10.44 9.57
N ASN A 129 -1.27 10.57 10.50
CA ASN A 129 -1.58 11.13 11.80
C ASN A 129 -1.95 12.59 11.54
N ASN A 130 -3.24 12.85 11.31
CA ASN A 130 -3.82 14.17 11.15
C ASN A 130 -3.06 15.06 10.14
N LEU A 131 -3.17 14.74 8.84
CA LEU A 131 -2.74 15.70 7.84
C LEU A 131 -3.80 16.80 7.73
N VAL A 132 -3.56 17.90 8.44
CA VAL A 132 -4.30 19.15 8.27
C VAL A 132 -3.61 19.93 7.15
N ILE A 133 -4.19 19.92 5.95
CA ILE A 133 -3.77 20.84 4.87
C ILE A 133 -4.76 22.00 4.88
N GLY A 134 -4.38 23.12 5.49
CA GLY A 134 -5.28 24.25 5.70
C GLY A 134 -6.52 23.85 6.51
N ASN A 135 -7.69 23.91 5.88
CA ASN A 135 -8.98 23.57 6.49
C ASN A 135 -9.44 22.15 6.11
N PHE A 136 -8.55 21.23 5.77
CA PHE A 136 -8.93 19.88 5.33
C PHE A 136 -8.20 18.80 6.13
N TYR A 137 -8.94 17.75 6.50
CA TYR A 137 -8.51 16.62 7.30
C TYR A 137 -8.84 15.32 6.59
N LEU A 138 -7.89 14.39 6.51
CA LEU A 138 -8.10 13.04 6.00
C LEU A 138 -8.04 12.07 7.17
N ASP A 139 -9.11 11.31 7.39
CA ASP A 139 -9.12 10.32 8.46
C ASP A 139 -8.43 9.01 8.02
N GLY A 140 -8.19 8.11 8.99
CA GLY A 140 -7.57 6.82 8.74
C GLY A 140 -8.39 5.87 7.85
N ARG A 141 -9.60 6.26 7.43
CA ARG A 141 -10.49 5.53 6.51
C ARG A 141 -10.51 6.14 5.11
N GLY A 142 -9.68 7.17 4.85
CA GLY A 142 -9.62 7.83 3.55
C GLY A 142 -10.79 8.80 3.30
N GLU A 143 -11.55 9.14 4.33
CA GLU A 143 -12.60 10.14 4.27
C GLU A 143 -12.00 11.54 4.37
N LEU A 144 -12.39 12.43 3.45
CA LEU A 144 -11.94 13.81 3.43
C LEU A 144 -12.97 14.68 4.14
N PHE A 145 -12.50 15.42 5.12
CA PHE A 145 -13.25 16.38 5.90
C PHE A 145 -12.75 17.79 5.64
N LYS A 146 -13.67 18.75 5.62
CA LYS A 146 -13.35 20.16 5.75
C LYS A 146 -13.55 20.56 7.21
N VAL A 147 -12.51 21.05 7.85
CA VAL A 147 -12.52 21.56 9.20
C VAL A 147 -12.74 23.07 9.14
N THR A 148 -13.76 23.56 9.83
CA THR A 148 -14.08 25.00 9.90
C THR A 148 -14.14 25.42 11.36
N GLU A 149 -13.42 26.48 11.72
CA GLU A 149 -13.49 27.08 13.06
C GLU A 149 -14.73 27.96 13.17
N LYS A 150 -15.58 27.73 14.18
CA LYS A 150 -16.63 28.71 14.52
C LYS A 150 -15.97 29.89 15.22
N ARG A 151 -16.02 31.06 14.56
CA ARG A 151 -15.41 32.35 14.96
C ARG A 151 -15.61 32.78 16.42
N ASN A 152 -16.57 32.23 17.17
CA ASN A 152 -16.94 32.72 18.50
C ASN A 152 -16.86 31.67 19.64
N LYS A 153 -16.35 30.44 19.42
CA LYS A 153 -16.39 29.39 20.48
C LYS A 153 -15.18 28.45 20.60
N HIS A 154 -14.11 28.61 19.82
CA HIS A 154 -13.03 27.59 19.73
C HIS A 154 -13.56 26.16 19.47
N GLU A 155 -14.74 26.07 18.85
CA GLU A 155 -15.35 24.81 18.45
C GLU A 155 -14.99 24.55 16.98
N TRP A 156 -14.40 23.39 16.73
CA TRP A 156 -13.99 22.93 15.40
C TRP A 156 -15.05 21.99 14.85
N PHE A 157 -15.55 22.28 13.65
CA PHE A 157 -16.53 21.44 12.97
C PHE A 157 -15.87 20.77 11.77
N ALA A 158 -15.87 19.44 11.77
CA ALA A 158 -15.46 18.64 10.63
C ALA A 158 -16.70 18.24 9.82
N GLN A 159 -16.82 18.75 8.60
CA GLN A 159 -17.84 18.32 7.65
C GLN A 159 -17.21 17.33 6.68
N LYS A 160 -17.77 16.13 6.57
CA LYS A 160 -17.40 15.19 5.51
C LYS A 160 -17.72 15.80 4.16
N ILE A 161 -16.71 16.02 3.33
CA ILE A 161 -16.86 16.63 2.00
C ILE A 161 -16.65 15.64 0.86
N GLY A 162 -16.14 14.46 1.17
CA GLY A 162 -15.99 13.39 0.19
C GLY A 162 -15.44 12.12 0.80
N THR A 163 -15.56 11.05 0.03
CA THR A 163 -14.85 9.80 0.24
C THR A 163 -13.89 9.66 -0.92
N SER A 164 -12.59 9.48 -0.65
CA SER A 164 -11.73 9.01 -1.72
C SER A 164 -12.11 7.55 -1.98
N LYS A 165 -12.68 7.27 -3.15
CA LYS A 165 -12.78 5.89 -3.62
C LYS A 165 -11.36 5.48 -3.98
N LEU A 166 -10.78 4.59 -3.19
CA LEU A 166 -9.58 3.83 -3.54
C LEU A 166 -9.92 2.91 -4.72
N GLU A 167 -10.11 3.47 -5.90
CA GLU A 167 -10.24 2.67 -7.13
C GLU A 167 -8.83 2.44 -7.71
N ASN A 168 -8.28 1.29 -7.32
CA ASN A 168 -7.50 0.34 -8.12
C ASN A 168 -6.26 0.75 -8.91
N ASP A 169 -5.69 1.94 -8.78
CA ASP A 169 -4.37 2.23 -9.32
C ASP A 169 -3.48 2.90 -8.28
N GLY A 170 -2.28 2.34 -8.09
CA GLY A 170 -1.33 2.65 -7.01
C GLY A 170 -0.65 4.02 -7.09
N TYR A 171 -1.41 5.09 -7.34
CA TYR A 171 -0.97 6.46 -7.19
C TYR A 171 -2.08 7.31 -6.57
N ILE A 172 -1.95 7.64 -5.27
CA ILE A 172 -2.77 8.70 -4.67
C ILE A 172 -2.13 10.05 -5.01
N TYR A 173 -2.42 10.55 -6.21
CA TYR A 173 -2.56 11.96 -6.51
C TYR A 173 -3.52 12.10 -7.69
N ASN A 174 -4.83 12.09 -7.44
CA ASN A 174 -5.83 12.68 -8.31
C ASN A 174 -7.13 12.86 -7.52
N TYR A 175 -7.27 14.03 -6.90
CA TYR A 175 -8.57 14.52 -6.49
C TYR A 175 -9.28 15.12 -7.71
N PHE A 176 -10.43 14.57 -8.06
CA PHE A 176 -11.41 15.22 -8.92
C PHE A 176 -11.91 16.49 -8.22
N PHE A 177 -11.45 17.66 -8.66
CA PHE A 177 -12.18 18.91 -8.48
C PHE A 177 -12.17 19.67 -9.81
N SER A 178 -13.28 19.57 -10.53
CA SER A 178 -13.59 20.45 -11.65
C SER A 178 -13.60 21.89 -11.16
N GLY A 179 -12.54 22.64 -11.46
CA GLY A 179 -12.43 24.06 -11.11
C GLY A 179 -11.01 24.51 -10.82
N ALA A 180 -10.14 24.43 -11.83
CA ALA A 180 -8.90 25.17 -12.18
C ALA A 180 -8.09 26.04 -11.17
N ARG A 181 -8.36 26.11 -9.86
CA ARG A 181 -7.67 27.00 -8.92
C ARG A 181 -6.92 26.31 -7.77
N VAL A 182 -7.19 25.04 -7.47
CA VAL A 182 -6.59 24.35 -6.31
C VAL A 182 -5.33 23.53 -6.68
N THR A 183 -5.18 23.15 -7.95
CA THR A 183 -3.97 22.43 -8.44
C THR A 183 -2.70 23.26 -8.31
N ASN A 184 -2.78 24.58 -8.43
CA ASN A 184 -1.62 25.46 -8.28
C ASN A 184 -1.18 25.64 -6.83
N ILE A 185 -2.08 25.52 -5.85
CA ILE A 185 -1.74 25.70 -4.42
C ILE A 185 -1.00 24.47 -3.89
N LEU A 186 -1.49 23.26 -4.19
CA LEU A 186 -0.82 22.02 -3.79
C LEU A 186 0.54 21.84 -4.46
N LYS A 187 0.68 22.25 -5.73
CA LYS A 187 1.95 22.19 -6.45
C LYS A 187 2.94 23.25 -5.94
N ALA A 188 2.49 24.48 -5.68
CA ALA A 188 3.33 25.55 -5.16
C ALA A 188 3.80 25.30 -3.72
N GLU A 189 2.96 24.79 -2.82
CA GLU A 189 3.38 24.50 -1.43
C GLU A 189 4.31 23.28 -1.32
N LEU A 190 4.20 22.32 -2.25
CA LEU A 190 5.13 21.20 -2.33
C LEU A 190 6.48 21.61 -2.96
N GLU A 191 6.48 22.48 -3.98
CA GLU A 191 7.72 23.03 -4.55
C GLU A 191 8.44 23.98 -3.57
N LEU A 192 7.71 24.81 -2.82
CA LEU A 192 8.28 25.68 -1.77
C LEU A 192 8.91 24.92 -0.59
N LYS A 193 8.40 23.72 -0.25
CA LYS A 193 8.98 22.90 0.83
C LYS A 193 10.17 22.05 0.38
N TRP A 194 10.38 21.88 -0.93
CA TRP A 194 11.56 21.19 -1.48
C TRP A 194 12.69 22.14 -1.91
N GLN A 195 12.46 23.46 -1.89
CA GLN A 195 13.51 24.47 -2.16
C GLN A 195 14.15 25.07 -0.90
N VAL A 196 13.90 24.53 0.29
CA VAL A 196 14.58 24.98 1.52
C VAL A 196 15.20 23.79 2.25
N ALA A 197 16.28 23.28 1.69
CA ALA A 197 17.39 22.73 2.47
C ALA A 197 18.68 23.02 1.68
N PRO A 198 19.66 23.75 2.25
CA PRO A 198 20.99 23.85 1.64
C PRO A 198 21.68 22.49 1.57
#